data_AF-O75648-F1
#
_entry.id   AF-O75648-F1
#
_cell.length_a   1.000
_cell.length_b   1.000
_cell.length_c   1.000
_cell.angle_alpha   90.00
_cell.angle_beta   90.00
_cell.angle_gamma   90.00
#
_symmetry.space_group_name_H-M   'P 1'
#
loop_
_entity.id
_entity.type
_entity.pdbx_description
1 polymer ?
#
loop_
_entity_poly.entity_id
_entity_poly.type
_entity_poly.pdbx_seq_one_letter_code
_entity_poly.pdbx_strand_id
1 'polypeptide(L)'
;MQALRHVVCALSGGVDSAVAALLLRRRGYQVTGVFMKNWDSLDEHGVCTADKDCEDAYRVCQILDIPFHQVSYVKEYWNDVFSDFLNEYEKGRTPNPDIVCNKHIKFSCFFHYAVDNLGADAIATGHYARTSLEDEEVFEQKHVKKPEGLFRNRFEVRNAVKLLQAADSFKDQTFFLSQVSQDALRRTIFPLGGLTKEFVKKIAAENRLHHVLQKKESMGMCFIGKRNFEHFLLQYLQPRPGHFISIEDNKVLGTHKGWFLYTLGQRANIGGLREPWYVVEKDSVKGDVFVAPRTDHPALYRDLLRTSRVHWIAEEPPAALVRDKMMECHFRFRHQMALVPCVLTLNQDGTVWVTAVQAVRALATGQFAVFYKGDECLGSGKILRLGPSAYTLQKGQRRAGMATESPSDSPEDGPGLSPLL
;
A
#
# COMPACT_ATOMS: atom_id res chain seq x y z
N MET A 1 7.78 0.28 -44.20
CA MET A 1 8.42 0.37 -42.88
C MET A 1 7.33 0.22 -41.84
N GLN A 2 7.40 -0.76 -40.95
CA GLN A 2 6.52 -0.76 -39.77
C GLN A 2 6.82 0.51 -38.98
N ALA A 3 5.79 1.28 -38.64
CA ALA A 3 5.95 2.44 -37.76
C ALA A 3 6.56 1.96 -36.43
N LEU A 4 7.54 2.72 -35.91
CA LEU A 4 8.12 2.43 -34.61
C LEU A 4 7.03 2.52 -33.54
N ARG A 5 6.97 1.54 -32.65
CA ARG A 5 6.02 1.55 -31.53
C ARG A 5 6.34 2.70 -30.59
N HIS A 6 5.31 3.46 -30.23
CA HIS A 6 5.43 4.64 -29.39
C HIS A 6 5.17 4.30 -27.92
N VAL A 7 6.18 4.50 -27.08
CA VAL A 7 6.12 4.26 -25.64
C VAL A 7 6.31 5.57 -24.88
N VAL A 8 5.32 5.92 -24.07
CA VAL A 8 5.41 7.09 -23.19
C VAL A 8 5.91 6.65 -21.81
N CYS A 9 7.10 7.10 -21.43
CA CYS A 9 7.76 6.74 -20.18
C CYS A 9 7.58 7.84 -19.12
N ALA A 10 7.03 7.47 -17.96
CA ALA A 10 6.97 8.35 -16.79
C ALA A 10 8.37 8.59 -16.21
N LEU A 11 8.83 9.84 -16.22
CA LEU A 11 10.11 10.28 -15.68
C LEU A 11 9.89 11.09 -14.40
N SER A 12 10.52 10.67 -13.30
CA SER A 12 10.45 11.37 -12.00
C SER A 12 11.69 12.21 -11.69
N GLY A 13 12.67 12.25 -12.60
CA GLY A 13 14.01 12.80 -12.33
C GLY A 13 14.87 11.88 -11.46
N GLY A 14 14.47 10.62 -11.27
CA GLY A 14 15.24 9.59 -10.59
C GLY A 14 15.99 8.66 -11.56
N VAL A 15 16.97 7.93 -11.03
CA VAL A 15 17.79 6.98 -11.80
C VAL A 15 16.96 5.86 -12.45
N ASP A 16 15.93 5.37 -11.75
CA ASP A 16 15.14 4.23 -12.19
C ASP A 16 14.36 4.55 -13.46
N SER A 17 13.61 5.66 -13.47
CA SER A 17 12.89 6.10 -14.66
C SER A 17 13.83 6.48 -15.81
N ALA A 18 15.02 7.03 -15.50
CA ALA A 18 16.00 7.38 -16.53
C ALA A 18 16.55 6.13 -17.24
N VAL A 19 16.89 5.09 -16.48
CA VAL A 19 17.35 3.81 -17.04
C VAL A 19 16.20 3.10 -17.75
N ALA A 20 14.97 3.18 -17.25
CA ALA A 20 13.81 2.62 -17.93
C ALA A 20 13.62 3.22 -19.34
N ALA A 21 13.67 4.55 -19.46
CA ALA A 21 13.58 5.24 -20.75
C ALA A 21 14.76 4.88 -21.68
N LEU A 22 15.98 4.80 -21.15
CA LEU A 22 17.16 4.37 -21.90
C LEU A 22 16.99 2.95 -22.46
N LEU A 23 16.50 2.00 -21.66
CA LEU A 23 16.30 0.62 -22.09
C LEU A 23 15.25 0.51 -23.19
N LEU A 24 14.15 1.26 -23.09
CA LEU A 24 13.12 1.32 -24.13
C LEU A 24 13.69 1.89 -25.45
N ARG A 25 14.50 2.95 -25.38
CA ARG A 25 15.17 3.51 -26.57
C ARG A 25 16.11 2.48 -27.20
N ARG A 26 16.87 1.73 -26.39
CA ARG A 26 17.77 0.66 -26.86
C ARG A 26 17.04 -0.51 -27.51
N ARG A 27 15.78 -0.78 -27.11
CA ARG A 27 14.91 -1.77 -27.77
C ARG A 27 14.38 -1.29 -29.13
N GLY A 28 14.64 -0.04 -29.52
CA GLY A 28 14.25 0.52 -30.81
C GLY A 28 12.90 1.23 -30.81
N TYR A 29 12.27 1.43 -29.65
CA TYR A 29 10.98 2.12 -29.58
C TYR A 29 11.12 3.63 -29.75
N GLN A 30 10.07 4.26 -30.28
CA GLN A 30 9.92 5.71 -30.18
C GLN A 30 9.52 6.02 -28.74
N VAL A 31 10.41 6.68 -27.99
CA VAL A 31 10.16 6.98 -26.57
C VAL A 31 9.85 8.45 -26.38
N THR A 32 8.84 8.77 -25.59
CA THR A 32 8.55 10.13 -25.10
C THR A 32 8.59 10.13 -23.58
N GLY A 33 9.37 11.04 -22.97
CA GLY A 33 9.42 11.21 -21.53
C GLY A 33 8.33 12.17 -21.04
N VAL A 34 7.64 11.81 -19.96
CA VAL A 34 6.64 12.68 -19.31
C VAL A 34 6.96 12.83 -17.83
N PHE A 35 7.10 14.08 -17.37
CA PHE A 35 7.19 14.43 -15.96
C PHE A 35 5.82 14.86 -15.43
N MET A 36 5.44 14.35 -14.25
CA MET A 36 4.17 14.65 -13.60
C MET A 36 4.38 15.53 -12.38
N LYS A 37 3.87 16.78 -12.41
CA LYS A 37 3.76 17.64 -11.23
C LYS A 37 2.46 17.32 -10.50
N ASN A 38 2.57 16.63 -9.36
CA ASN A 38 1.41 16.17 -8.58
C ASN A 38 1.18 16.97 -7.29
N TRP A 39 2.11 17.85 -6.93
CA TRP A 39 2.03 18.68 -5.74
C TRP A 39 2.62 20.04 -6.04
N ASP A 40 2.02 21.10 -5.50
CA ASP A 40 2.61 22.43 -5.55
C ASP A 40 3.25 22.76 -4.19
N SER A 41 4.56 22.98 -4.18
CA SER A 41 5.28 23.39 -2.97
C SER A 41 5.24 24.89 -2.73
N LEU A 42 4.81 25.69 -3.71
CA LEU A 42 4.67 27.15 -3.55
C LEU A 42 3.62 27.51 -2.49
N ASP A 43 2.66 26.62 -2.25
CA ASP A 43 1.59 26.83 -1.28
C ASP A 43 2.05 26.62 0.19
N GLU A 44 3.26 26.10 0.45
CA GLU A 44 3.63 25.66 1.80
C GLU A 44 5.14 25.78 2.11
N HIS A 45 5.64 26.98 2.42
CA HIS A 45 6.91 27.29 3.13
C HIS A 45 8.17 26.42 2.86
N GLY A 46 8.30 25.79 1.69
CA GLY A 46 9.28 24.72 1.43
C GLY A 46 10.09 24.95 0.15
N VAL A 47 11.36 24.56 0.18
CA VAL A 47 12.23 24.54 -1.00
C VAL A 47 11.61 23.64 -2.07
N CYS A 48 11.37 24.18 -3.28
CA CYS A 48 10.74 23.44 -4.37
C CYS A 48 11.64 22.28 -4.82
N THR A 49 11.36 21.07 -4.35
CA THR A 49 12.05 19.86 -4.83
C THR A 49 11.55 19.44 -6.21
N ALA A 50 10.29 19.78 -6.54
CA ALA A 50 9.66 19.40 -7.80
C ALA A 50 10.33 20.03 -9.02
N ASP A 51 10.78 21.30 -8.93
CA ASP A 51 11.46 21.97 -10.05
C ASP A 51 12.79 21.28 -10.38
N LYS A 52 13.58 20.95 -9.35
CA LYS A 52 14.81 20.19 -9.54
C LYS A 52 14.57 18.79 -10.11
N ASP A 53 13.51 18.10 -9.66
CA ASP A 53 13.13 16.79 -10.20
C ASP A 53 12.72 16.89 -11.68
N CYS A 54 12.03 17.97 -12.05
CA CYS A 54 11.65 18.27 -13.43
C CYS A 54 12.88 18.57 -14.29
N GLU A 55 13.82 19.38 -13.80
CA GLU A 55 15.10 19.67 -14.47
C GLU A 55 15.92 18.40 -14.71
N ASP A 56 16.03 17.52 -13.71
CA ASP A 56 16.70 16.23 -13.83
C ASP A 56 16.01 15.37 -14.91
N ALA A 57 14.68 15.30 -14.92
CA ALA A 57 13.92 14.56 -15.93
C ALA A 57 14.13 15.13 -17.35
N TYR A 58 14.13 16.45 -17.48
CA TYR A 58 14.41 17.13 -18.75
C TYR A 58 15.84 16.84 -19.24
N ARG A 59 16.83 16.87 -18.34
CA ARG A 59 18.23 16.55 -18.66
C ARG A 59 18.40 15.10 -19.10
N VAL A 60 17.67 14.17 -18.50
CA VAL A 60 17.62 12.77 -18.97
C VAL A 60 17.10 12.72 -20.40
N CYS A 61 15.98 13.37 -20.71
CA CYS A 61 15.44 13.43 -22.07
C CYS A 61 16.41 14.02 -23.09
N GLN A 62 17.16 15.07 -22.71
CA GLN A 62 18.21 15.66 -23.55
C GLN A 62 19.35 14.67 -23.83
N ILE A 63 19.86 13.97 -22.81
CA ILE A 63 20.93 12.97 -22.98
C ILE A 63 20.47 11.79 -23.83
N LEU A 64 19.20 11.40 -23.64
CA LEU A 64 18.56 10.32 -24.37
C LEU A 64 17.95 10.77 -25.70
N ASP A 65 18.06 12.05 -26.09
CA ASP A 65 17.52 12.59 -27.34
C ASP A 65 16.09 12.06 -27.63
N ILE A 66 15.20 12.28 -26.66
CA ILE A 66 13.78 11.92 -26.71
C ILE A 66 12.92 13.14 -26.37
N PRO A 67 11.70 13.27 -26.94
CA PRO A 67 10.77 14.33 -26.57
C PRO A 67 10.46 14.33 -25.07
N PHE A 68 10.27 15.52 -24.51
CA PHE A 68 9.93 15.74 -23.10
C PHE A 68 8.61 16.50 -23.00
N HIS A 69 7.71 16.03 -22.15
CA HIS A 69 6.49 16.73 -21.78
C HIS A 69 6.39 16.85 -20.27
N GLN A 70 5.75 17.92 -19.81
CA GLN A 70 5.37 18.11 -18.42
C GLN A 70 3.85 18.21 -18.34
N VAL A 71 3.27 17.50 -17.38
CA VAL A 71 1.83 17.54 -17.07
C VAL A 71 1.63 17.83 -15.59
N SER A 72 0.55 18.54 -15.27
CA SER A 72 0.16 18.84 -13.89
C SER A 72 -1.08 18.00 -13.54
N TYR A 73 -0.99 17.23 -12.47
CA TYR A 73 -2.10 16.51 -11.85
C TYR A 73 -2.32 16.95 -10.40
N VAL A 74 -1.97 18.19 -10.06
CA VAL A 74 -2.10 18.72 -8.69
C VAL A 74 -3.55 18.62 -8.20
N LYS A 75 -4.53 18.93 -9.06
CA LYS A 75 -5.95 18.90 -8.71
C LYS A 75 -6.46 17.47 -8.48
N GLU A 76 -6.12 16.57 -9.38
CA GLU A 76 -6.48 15.15 -9.31
C GLU A 76 -5.81 14.49 -8.10
N TYR A 77 -4.54 14.79 -7.85
CA TYR A 77 -3.83 14.30 -6.67
C TYR A 77 -4.48 14.80 -5.38
N TRP A 78 -4.84 16.08 -5.31
CA TRP A 78 -5.51 16.64 -4.14
C TRP A 78 -6.84 15.94 -3.85
N ASN A 79 -7.67 15.76 -4.88
CA ASN A 79 -9.01 15.21 -4.74
C ASN A 79 -9.00 13.69 -4.49
N ASP A 80 -8.23 12.93 -5.28
CA ASP A 80 -8.32 11.47 -5.29
C ASP A 80 -7.30 10.78 -4.37
N VAL A 81 -6.22 11.48 -3.99
CA VAL A 81 -5.15 10.91 -3.15
C VAL A 81 -5.11 11.60 -1.79
N PHE A 82 -4.94 12.92 -1.77
CA PHE A 82 -4.69 13.66 -0.54
C PHE A 82 -5.93 13.80 0.34
N SER A 83 -7.10 14.00 -0.27
CA SER A 83 -8.36 14.07 0.48
C SER A 83 -8.74 12.72 1.11
N ASP A 84 -8.55 11.58 0.41
CA ASP A 84 -8.71 10.24 1.03
C ASP A 84 -7.70 10.06 2.16
N PHE A 85 -6.45 10.46 1.95
CA PHE A 85 -5.40 10.40 2.97
C PHE A 85 -5.80 11.13 4.26
N LEU A 86 -6.26 12.39 4.18
CA LEU A 86 -6.69 13.15 5.37
C LEU A 86 -7.92 12.52 6.05
N ASN A 87 -8.91 12.09 5.25
CA ASN A 87 -10.13 11.46 5.74
C ASN A 87 -9.85 10.11 6.46
N GLU A 88 -8.88 9.34 5.98
CA GLU A 88 -8.44 8.11 6.65
C GLU A 88 -7.75 8.40 7.98
N TYR A 89 -6.88 9.41 8.03
CA TYR A 89 -6.26 9.86 9.27
C TYR A 89 -7.30 10.34 10.28
N GLU A 90 -8.27 11.17 9.89
CA GLU A 90 -9.32 11.65 10.79
C GLU A 90 -10.11 10.50 11.43
N LYS A 91 -10.35 9.41 10.69
CA LYS A 91 -10.98 8.18 11.20
C LYS A 91 -10.05 7.31 12.05
N GLY A 92 -8.85 7.80 12.38
CA GLY A 92 -7.84 7.08 13.15
C GLY A 92 -7.23 5.91 12.40
N ARG A 93 -7.16 5.93 11.07
CA ARG A 93 -6.52 4.89 10.26
C ARG A 93 -5.20 5.38 9.67
N THR A 94 -4.36 4.45 9.23
CA THR A 94 -3.06 4.75 8.61
C THR A 94 -3.13 4.42 7.12
N PRO A 95 -3.48 5.39 6.25
CA PRO A 95 -3.58 5.16 4.80
C PRO A 95 -2.25 4.86 4.13
N ASN A 96 -2.30 4.38 2.89
CA ASN A 96 -1.14 4.27 2.01
C ASN A 96 -1.38 5.09 0.73
N PRO A 97 -0.95 6.37 0.69
CA PRO A 97 -1.23 7.23 -0.46
C PRO A 97 -0.44 6.85 -1.71
N ASP A 98 0.64 6.06 -1.61
CA ASP A 98 1.40 5.62 -2.78
C ASP A 98 0.63 4.60 -3.62
N ILE A 99 -0.09 3.67 -2.95
CA ILE A 99 -1.03 2.75 -3.61
C ILE A 99 -2.12 3.54 -4.34
N VAL A 100 -2.68 4.56 -3.67
CA VAL A 100 -3.76 5.39 -4.21
C VAL A 100 -3.26 6.27 -5.37
N CYS A 101 -2.06 6.84 -5.26
CA CYS A 101 -1.39 7.59 -6.32
C CYS A 101 -1.13 6.73 -7.56
N ASN A 102 -0.66 5.49 -7.39
CA ASN A 102 -0.51 4.58 -8.52
C ASN A 102 -1.86 4.30 -9.19
N LYS A 103 -2.90 4.03 -8.40
CA LYS A 103 -4.25 3.77 -8.90
C LYS A 103 -4.84 4.93 -9.72
N HIS A 104 -4.81 6.14 -9.16
CA HIS A 104 -5.55 7.28 -9.71
C HIS A 104 -4.69 8.18 -10.61
N ILE A 105 -3.39 8.29 -10.36
CA ILE A 105 -2.52 9.22 -11.07
C ILE A 105 -1.68 8.48 -12.09
N LYS A 106 -0.78 7.59 -11.66
CA LYS A 106 0.20 6.97 -12.56
C LYS A 106 -0.44 5.99 -13.55
N PHE A 107 -1.45 5.22 -13.13
CA PHE A 107 -2.10 4.22 -14.00
C PHE A 107 -3.56 4.57 -14.33
N SER A 108 -3.91 5.86 -14.21
CA SER A 108 -5.17 6.36 -14.72
C SER A 108 -4.98 7.71 -15.42
N CYS A 109 -4.72 8.81 -14.71
CA CYS A 109 -4.51 10.12 -15.35
C CYS A 109 -3.36 10.11 -16.38
N PHE A 110 -2.17 9.65 -15.98
CA PHE A 110 -1.02 9.53 -16.88
C PHE A 110 -1.25 8.55 -18.01
N PHE A 111 -1.89 7.42 -17.73
CA PHE A 111 -2.22 6.42 -18.74
C PHE A 111 -3.11 7.01 -19.84
N HIS A 112 -4.22 7.65 -19.47
CA HIS A 112 -5.12 8.26 -20.44
C HIS A 112 -4.44 9.40 -21.19
N TYR A 113 -3.68 10.27 -20.52
CA TYR A 113 -2.93 11.32 -21.21
C TYR A 113 -1.95 10.77 -22.26
N ALA A 114 -1.18 9.73 -21.92
CA ALA A 114 -0.25 9.11 -22.85
C ALA A 114 -0.98 8.53 -24.09
N VAL A 115 -2.08 7.84 -23.87
CA VAL A 115 -2.82 7.16 -24.94
C VAL A 115 -3.61 8.15 -25.79
N ASP A 116 -4.44 8.97 -25.15
CA ASP A 116 -5.43 9.82 -25.83
C ASP A 116 -4.81 11.11 -26.37
N ASN A 117 -3.79 11.67 -25.72
CA ASN A 117 -3.18 12.94 -26.12
C ASN A 117 -1.85 12.78 -26.88
N LEU A 118 -1.04 11.77 -26.52
CA LEU A 118 0.26 11.54 -27.18
C LEU A 118 0.23 10.41 -28.20
N GLY A 119 -0.87 9.65 -28.31
CA GLY A 119 -0.99 8.55 -29.26
C GLY A 119 -0.13 7.33 -28.91
N ALA A 120 0.21 7.15 -27.63
CA ALA A 120 1.07 6.07 -27.18
C ALA A 120 0.46 4.70 -27.46
N ASP A 121 1.26 3.77 -27.98
CA ASP A 121 0.91 2.35 -28.05
C ASP A 121 0.92 1.71 -26.65
N ALA A 122 1.89 2.10 -25.81
CA ALA A 122 2.02 1.67 -24.42
C ALA A 122 2.59 2.77 -23.51
N ILE A 123 2.38 2.63 -22.21
CA ILE A 123 3.10 3.42 -21.20
C ILE A 123 4.23 2.61 -20.58
N ALA A 124 5.19 3.30 -19.98
CA ALA A 124 6.22 2.67 -19.16
C ALA A 124 6.51 3.46 -17.90
N THR A 125 6.98 2.76 -16.87
CA THR A 125 7.41 3.39 -15.62
C THR A 125 8.69 2.75 -15.11
N GLY A 126 9.43 3.48 -14.26
CA GLY A 126 10.60 2.95 -13.56
C GLY A 126 10.26 2.03 -12.37
N HIS A 127 9.08 1.40 -12.34
CA HIS A 127 8.75 0.48 -11.26
C HIS A 127 9.47 -0.86 -11.42
N TYR A 128 9.91 -1.40 -10.29
CA TYR A 128 10.38 -2.78 -10.17
C TYR A 128 9.17 -3.70 -10.04
N ALA A 129 8.64 -4.12 -11.18
CA ALA A 129 7.59 -5.14 -11.31
C ALA A 129 7.72 -5.81 -12.67
N ARG A 130 7.01 -6.93 -12.86
CA ARG A 130 6.91 -7.60 -14.16
C ARG A 130 5.44 -7.77 -14.53
N THR A 131 5.16 -8.01 -15.80
CA THR A 131 3.85 -8.51 -16.23
C THR A 131 4.03 -9.90 -16.85
N SER A 132 2.93 -10.61 -17.10
CA SER A 132 2.97 -11.86 -17.87
C SER A 132 3.09 -11.65 -19.38
N LEU A 133 3.11 -10.41 -19.87
CA LEU A 133 3.28 -10.09 -21.28
C LEU A 133 4.71 -9.62 -21.56
N GLU A 134 5.25 -10.07 -22.68
CA GLU A 134 6.41 -9.46 -23.32
C GLU A 134 6.00 -8.18 -24.09
N ASP A 135 6.97 -7.34 -24.45
CA ASP A 135 6.71 -6.03 -25.05
C ASP A 135 5.83 -6.11 -26.33
N GLU A 136 6.05 -7.10 -27.21
CA GLU A 136 5.25 -7.25 -28.44
C GLU A 136 3.78 -7.61 -28.14
N GLU A 137 3.54 -8.45 -27.13
CA GLU A 137 2.18 -8.81 -26.71
C GLU A 137 1.45 -7.62 -26.07
N VAL A 138 2.18 -6.67 -25.47
CA VAL A 138 1.64 -5.40 -24.99
C VAL A 138 1.14 -4.55 -26.17
N PHE A 139 1.88 -4.50 -27.28
CA PHE A 139 1.48 -3.74 -28.47
C PHE A 139 0.34 -4.36 -29.26
N GLU A 140 0.06 -5.65 -29.07
CA GLU A 140 -1.11 -6.32 -29.63
C GLU A 140 -2.42 -5.97 -28.88
N GLN A 141 -2.31 -5.39 -27.68
CA GLN A 141 -3.48 -5.01 -26.89
C GLN A 141 -4.21 -3.82 -27.52
N LYS A 142 -5.32 -4.10 -28.19
CA LYS A 142 -6.20 -3.05 -28.72
C LYS A 142 -6.83 -2.26 -27.57
N HIS A 143 -6.67 -0.93 -27.59
CA HIS A 143 -7.47 -0.06 -26.74
C HIS A 143 -8.92 -0.10 -27.22
N VAL A 144 -9.81 -0.57 -26.35
CA VAL A 144 -11.25 -0.55 -26.58
C VAL A 144 -11.83 0.29 -25.47
N LYS A 145 -12.29 1.50 -25.78
CA LYS A 145 -13.05 2.30 -24.82
C LYS A 145 -14.22 1.44 -24.34
N LYS A 146 -14.33 1.24 -23.02
CA LYS A 146 -15.46 0.52 -22.44
C LYS A 146 -16.74 1.22 -22.92
N PRO A 147 -17.70 0.53 -23.55
CA PRO A 147 -18.93 1.16 -23.98
C PRO A 147 -19.63 1.78 -22.77
N GLU A 148 -20.08 3.02 -22.92
CA GLU A 148 -20.88 3.71 -21.90
C GLU A 148 -22.28 3.07 -21.87
N GLY A 149 -22.43 2.02 -21.06
CA GLY A 149 -23.69 1.30 -20.88
C GLY A 149 -23.51 0.03 -20.05
N LEU A 150 -24.62 -0.54 -19.56
CA LEU A 150 -24.61 -1.80 -18.80
C LEU A 150 -24.18 -3.01 -19.63
N PHE A 151 -24.15 -2.90 -20.96
CA PHE A 151 -23.69 -3.97 -21.84
C PHE A 151 -22.16 -4.02 -21.87
N ARG A 152 -21.57 -4.73 -20.90
CA ARG A 152 -20.23 -5.29 -21.11
C ARG A 152 -20.31 -6.23 -22.31
N ASN A 153 -19.42 -6.05 -23.29
CA ASN A 153 -19.30 -6.98 -24.40
C ASN A 153 -18.83 -8.33 -23.86
N ARG A 154 -19.78 -9.20 -23.49
CA ARG A 154 -19.53 -10.51 -22.86
C ARG A 154 -18.73 -11.48 -23.74
N PHE A 155 -18.46 -11.11 -24.99
CA PHE A 155 -17.76 -11.94 -25.96
C PHE A 155 -16.25 -11.64 -26.05
N GLU A 156 -15.76 -10.56 -25.45
CA GLU A 156 -14.33 -10.27 -25.47
C GLU A 156 -13.63 -10.93 -24.27
N VAL A 157 -13.40 -12.25 -24.38
CA VAL A 157 -12.59 -13.00 -23.42
C VAL A 157 -11.12 -12.71 -23.69
N ARG A 158 -10.59 -11.65 -23.06
CA ARG A 158 -9.13 -11.45 -23.03
C ARG A 158 -8.56 -12.15 -21.81
N ASN A 159 -7.50 -12.93 -22.00
CA ASN A 159 -6.75 -13.48 -20.89
C ASN A 159 -6.24 -12.34 -20.01
N ALA A 160 -6.45 -12.46 -18.71
CA ALA A 160 -6.00 -11.47 -17.75
C ALA A 160 -4.45 -11.44 -17.72
N VAL A 161 -3.89 -10.24 -17.89
CA VAL A 161 -2.48 -9.98 -17.64
C VAL A 161 -2.21 -10.08 -16.14
N LYS A 162 -1.12 -10.74 -15.77
CA LYS A 162 -0.70 -10.92 -14.39
C LYS A 162 0.28 -9.83 -13.99
N LEU A 163 0.17 -9.33 -12.77
CA LEU A 163 1.19 -8.50 -12.13
C LEU A 163 2.14 -9.43 -11.37
N LEU A 164 3.42 -9.42 -11.70
CA LEU A 164 4.42 -10.33 -11.17
C LEU A 164 5.48 -9.58 -10.37
N GLN A 165 6.00 -10.21 -9.31
CA GLN A 165 7.11 -9.67 -8.50
C GLN A 165 8.35 -9.41 -9.37
N ALA A 166 9.10 -8.35 -9.04
CA ALA A 166 10.40 -8.10 -9.67
C ALA A 166 11.44 -9.17 -9.31
N ALA A 167 12.48 -9.29 -10.15
CA ALA A 167 13.64 -10.12 -9.84
C ALA A 167 14.39 -9.62 -8.58
N ASP A 168 14.43 -8.31 -8.35
CA ASP A 168 14.96 -7.70 -7.13
C ASP A 168 13.89 -7.70 -6.03
N SER A 169 13.95 -8.69 -5.13
CA SER A 169 12.96 -8.84 -4.05
C SER A 169 12.97 -7.69 -3.04
N PHE A 170 14.08 -6.98 -2.86
CA PHE A 170 14.18 -5.83 -1.96
C PHE A 170 13.58 -4.56 -2.56
N LYS A 171 13.54 -4.48 -3.88
CA LYS A 171 12.96 -3.35 -4.63
C LYS A 171 11.58 -3.66 -5.22
N ASP A 172 11.08 -4.89 -5.13
CA ASP A 172 9.76 -5.30 -5.61
C ASP A 172 8.65 -4.31 -5.21
N GLN A 173 8.05 -3.66 -6.22
CA GLN A 173 7.05 -2.63 -6.05
C GLN A 173 5.62 -3.11 -6.36
N THR A 174 5.40 -4.42 -6.55
CA THR A 174 4.05 -4.97 -6.75
C THR A 174 3.09 -4.63 -5.62
N PHE A 175 3.60 -4.43 -4.39
CA PHE A 175 2.82 -3.95 -3.25
C PHE A 175 2.10 -2.63 -3.56
N PHE A 176 2.83 -1.65 -4.10
CA PHE A 176 2.30 -0.33 -4.46
C PHE A 176 1.47 -0.34 -5.74
N LEU A 177 1.63 -1.37 -6.57
CA LEU A 177 0.90 -1.56 -7.83
C LEU A 177 -0.35 -2.45 -7.67
N SER A 178 -0.63 -2.94 -6.46
CA SER A 178 -1.69 -3.92 -6.19
C SER A 178 -3.13 -3.45 -6.46
N GLN A 179 -3.31 -2.17 -6.79
CA GLN A 179 -4.58 -1.56 -7.18
C GLN A 179 -4.62 -1.10 -8.64
N VAL A 180 -3.61 -1.46 -9.46
CA VAL A 180 -3.57 -1.08 -10.88
C VAL A 180 -4.74 -1.72 -11.64
N SER A 181 -5.38 -0.97 -12.53
CA SER A 181 -6.46 -1.49 -13.36
C SER A 181 -5.90 -2.46 -14.41
N GLN A 182 -6.71 -3.43 -14.81
CA GLN A 182 -6.30 -4.40 -15.81
C GLN A 182 -6.11 -3.77 -17.20
N ASP A 183 -6.82 -2.68 -17.46
CA ASP A 183 -6.75 -1.92 -18.70
C ASP A 183 -5.42 -1.14 -18.82
N ALA A 184 -4.97 -0.51 -17.73
CA ALA A 184 -3.66 0.13 -17.70
C ALA A 184 -2.53 -0.90 -17.67
N LEU A 185 -2.66 -1.98 -16.88
CA LEU A 185 -1.62 -3.00 -16.72
C LEU A 185 -1.26 -3.67 -18.05
N ARG A 186 -2.25 -4.06 -18.85
CA ARG A 186 -2.01 -4.74 -20.15
C ARG A 186 -1.31 -3.85 -21.18
N ARG A 187 -1.29 -2.53 -20.97
CA ARG A 187 -0.63 -1.53 -21.83
C ARG A 187 0.55 -0.86 -21.13
N THR A 188 1.14 -1.52 -20.14
CA THR A 188 2.29 -1.03 -19.37
C THR A 188 3.48 -1.93 -19.57
N ILE A 189 4.63 -1.32 -19.86
CA ILE A 189 5.95 -1.96 -19.83
C ILE A 189 6.69 -1.58 -18.54
N PHE A 190 7.32 -2.55 -17.89
CA PHE A 190 8.20 -2.36 -16.73
C PHE A 190 9.64 -2.76 -17.08
N PRO A 191 10.46 -1.86 -17.67
CA PRO A 191 11.77 -2.22 -18.21
C PRO A 191 12.77 -2.74 -17.16
N LEU A 192 12.55 -2.41 -15.88
CA LEU A 192 13.44 -2.75 -14.78
C LEU A 192 13.08 -4.08 -14.09
N GLY A 193 11.97 -4.72 -14.46
CA GLY A 193 11.41 -5.87 -13.75
C GLY A 193 12.36 -7.07 -13.59
N GLY A 194 13.30 -7.23 -14.53
CA GLY A 194 14.32 -8.29 -14.51
C GLY A 194 15.68 -7.87 -13.93
N LEU A 195 15.83 -6.64 -13.44
CA LEU A 195 17.11 -6.06 -13.04
C LEU A 195 17.19 -5.78 -11.54
N THR A 196 18.40 -5.87 -10.98
CA THR A 196 18.69 -5.40 -9.61
C THR A 196 18.97 -3.91 -9.59
N LYS A 197 18.75 -3.25 -8.44
CA LYS A 197 19.06 -1.82 -8.29
C LYS A 197 20.53 -1.50 -8.57
N GLU A 198 21.42 -2.39 -8.17
CA GLU A 198 22.86 -2.23 -8.40
C GLU A 198 23.17 -2.22 -9.90
N PHE A 199 22.56 -3.14 -10.66
CA PHE A 199 22.73 -3.18 -12.10
C PHE A 199 22.12 -1.97 -12.80
N VAL A 200 20.95 -1.50 -12.34
CA VAL A 200 20.34 -0.24 -12.83
C VAL A 200 21.27 0.95 -12.62
N LYS A 201 21.91 1.08 -11.43
CA LYS A 201 22.89 2.14 -11.17
C LYS A 201 24.12 2.03 -12.07
N LYS A 202 24.60 0.80 -12.33
CA LYS A 202 25.71 0.55 -13.26
C LYS A 202 25.37 1.02 -14.69
N ILE A 203 24.20 0.65 -15.21
CA ILE A 203 23.72 1.11 -16.53
C ILE A 203 23.69 2.64 -16.58
N ALA A 204 23.16 3.30 -15.55
CA ALA A 204 23.12 4.76 -15.50
C ALA A 204 24.52 5.39 -15.56
N ALA A 205 25.48 4.82 -14.82
CA ALA A 205 26.86 5.30 -14.79
C ALA A 205 27.52 5.19 -16.18
N GLU A 206 27.30 4.07 -16.88
CA GLU A 206 27.87 3.82 -18.21
C GLU A 206 27.25 4.69 -19.32
N ASN A 207 26.08 5.30 -19.08
CA ASN A 207 25.32 6.04 -20.10
C ASN A 207 25.22 7.54 -19.83
N ARG A 208 26.20 8.12 -19.12
CA ARG A 208 26.28 9.57 -18.82
C ARG A 208 25.11 10.09 -17.97
N LEU A 209 24.41 9.21 -17.25
CA LEU A 209 23.31 9.57 -16.34
C LEU A 209 23.81 9.83 -14.91
N HIS A 210 25.02 10.37 -14.74
CA HIS A 210 25.64 10.57 -13.41
C HIS A 210 24.88 11.56 -12.52
N HIS A 211 24.20 12.55 -13.10
CA HIS A 211 23.44 13.55 -12.34
C HIS A 211 22.29 12.92 -11.53
N VAL A 212 21.60 11.91 -12.08
CA VAL A 212 20.54 11.18 -11.34
C VAL A 212 21.10 10.12 -10.36
N LEU A 213 22.37 9.73 -10.47
CA LEU A 213 23.02 8.80 -9.54
C LEU A 213 23.35 9.44 -8.19
N GLN A 214 23.60 10.75 -8.18
CA GLN A 214 23.93 11.49 -6.95
C GLN A 214 22.68 11.75 -6.09
N LYS A 215 21.50 11.52 -6.64
CA LYS A 215 20.23 11.79 -5.97
C LYS A 215 19.95 10.70 -4.94
N LYS A 216 19.64 11.11 -3.71
CA LYS A 216 19.10 10.19 -2.71
C LYS A 216 17.77 9.65 -3.22
N GLU A 217 17.51 8.36 -3.00
CA GLU A 217 16.21 7.79 -3.31
C GLU A 217 15.14 8.56 -2.52
N SER A 218 14.05 8.93 -3.18
CA SER A 218 12.91 9.58 -2.55
C SER A 218 12.23 8.56 -1.63
N MET A 219 12.55 8.62 -0.34
CA MET A 219 11.88 7.84 0.70
C MET A 219 10.78 8.70 1.32
N GLY A 220 9.56 8.17 1.37
CA GLY A 220 8.39 8.86 1.94
C GLY A 220 7.41 9.39 0.88
N MET A 221 6.31 9.96 1.35
CA MET A 221 5.21 10.45 0.52
C MET A 221 5.63 11.70 -0.26
N CYS A 222 5.26 11.79 -1.53
CA CYS A 222 5.67 12.87 -2.44
C CYS A 222 5.41 14.29 -1.88
N PHE A 223 4.29 14.51 -1.19
CA PHE A 223 3.89 15.81 -0.66
C PHE A 223 4.54 16.20 0.68
N ILE A 224 5.11 15.24 1.40
CA ILE A 224 5.72 15.51 2.72
C ILE A 224 7.19 15.86 2.57
N GLY A 225 7.87 15.24 1.61
CA GLY A 225 9.30 15.42 1.40
C GLY A 225 10.09 15.16 2.68
N LYS A 226 10.73 16.21 3.22
CA LYS A 226 11.56 16.15 4.44
C LYS A 226 10.87 16.71 5.69
N ARG A 227 9.59 17.06 5.64
CA ARG A 227 8.87 17.71 6.74
C ARG A 227 8.58 16.75 7.89
N ASN A 228 8.39 17.30 9.09
CA ASN A 228 7.90 16.53 10.22
C ASN A 228 6.44 16.11 9.97
N PHE A 229 6.18 14.80 10.02
CA PHE A 229 4.89 14.22 9.68
C PHE A 229 3.73 14.70 10.57
N GLU A 230 3.97 14.79 11.89
CA GLU A 230 2.99 15.28 12.85
C GLU A 230 2.62 16.73 12.56
N HIS A 231 3.63 17.59 12.38
CA HIS A 231 3.41 18.99 12.07
C HIS A 231 2.64 19.17 10.76
N PHE A 232 2.98 18.37 9.74
CA PHE A 232 2.26 18.37 8.46
C PHE A 232 0.78 18.02 8.62
N LEU A 233 0.45 16.92 9.32
CA LEU A 233 -0.96 16.56 9.53
C LEU A 233 -1.75 17.62 10.30
N LEU A 234 -1.13 18.28 11.27
CA LEU A 234 -1.76 19.32 12.10
C LEU A 234 -1.98 20.65 11.37
N GLN A 235 -1.46 20.82 10.14
CA GLN A 235 -1.84 21.93 9.26
C GLN A 235 -3.25 21.73 8.67
N TYR A 236 -3.71 20.48 8.61
CA TYR A 236 -4.97 20.10 7.95
C TYR A 236 -6.03 19.57 8.93
N LEU A 237 -5.60 18.89 9.98
CA LEU A 237 -6.49 18.26 10.96
C LEU A 237 -6.39 18.98 12.31
N GLN A 238 -7.55 19.34 12.87
CA GLN A 238 -7.61 19.99 14.18
C GLN A 238 -7.06 19.05 15.27
N PRO A 239 -6.15 19.51 16.15
CA PRO A 239 -5.70 18.73 17.29
C PRO A 239 -6.88 18.31 18.17
N ARG A 240 -6.86 17.06 18.64
CA ARG A 240 -7.85 16.51 19.59
C ARG A 240 -7.10 15.83 20.73
N PRO A 241 -6.71 16.58 21.77
CA PRO A 241 -5.89 16.04 22.84
C PRO A 241 -6.54 14.85 23.56
N GLY A 242 -5.71 13.90 23.99
CA GLY A 242 -6.14 12.68 24.68
C GLY A 242 -5.01 12.06 25.48
N HIS A 243 -5.24 10.88 26.06
CA HIS A 243 -4.29 10.23 26.96
C HIS A 243 -3.63 9.01 26.33
N PHE A 244 -2.38 8.77 26.72
CA PHE A 244 -1.79 7.44 26.61
C PHE A 244 -2.23 6.60 27.81
N ILE A 245 -2.84 5.46 27.54
CA ILE A 245 -3.34 4.53 28.56
C ILE A 245 -2.62 3.20 28.43
N SER A 246 -2.08 2.68 29.54
CA SER A 246 -1.51 1.33 29.58
C SER A 246 -2.58 0.26 29.37
N ILE A 247 -2.38 -0.64 28.41
CA ILE A 247 -3.31 -1.76 28.14
C ILE A 247 -3.31 -2.83 29.25
N GLU A 248 -2.28 -2.82 30.11
CA GLU A 248 -2.09 -3.81 31.16
C GLU A 248 -2.96 -3.51 32.38
N ASP A 249 -2.95 -2.26 32.85
CA ASP A 249 -3.52 -1.81 34.12
C ASP A 249 -4.45 -0.57 34.00
N ASN A 250 -4.67 -0.04 32.79
CA ASN A 250 -5.44 1.18 32.50
C ASN A 250 -4.86 2.46 33.12
N LYS A 251 -3.58 2.47 33.52
CA LYS A 251 -2.94 3.67 34.05
C LYS A 251 -2.73 4.72 32.94
N VAL A 252 -3.04 5.98 33.24
CA VAL A 252 -2.67 7.12 32.38
C VAL A 252 -1.16 7.35 32.48
N LEU A 253 -0.47 7.27 31.34
CA LEU A 253 0.98 7.40 31.26
C LEU A 253 1.45 8.76 30.75
N GLY A 254 0.57 9.52 30.10
CA GLY A 254 0.88 10.83 29.53
C GLY A 254 -0.24 11.33 28.61
N THR A 255 0.03 12.42 27.88
CA THR A 255 -0.92 13.05 26.95
C THR A 255 -0.36 13.13 25.53
N HIS A 256 -1.25 13.30 24.55
CA HIS A 256 -0.89 13.52 23.14
C HIS A 256 -1.82 14.53 22.46
N LYS A 257 -1.49 14.94 21.23
CA LYS A 257 -2.26 15.93 20.46
C LYS A 257 -3.41 15.36 19.62
N GLY A 258 -3.48 14.05 19.44
CA GLY A 258 -4.55 13.39 18.69
C GLY A 258 -4.26 11.92 18.41
N TRP A 259 -5.24 11.04 18.63
CA TRP A 259 -5.11 9.60 18.39
C TRP A 259 -4.77 9.28 16.92
N PHE A 260 -5.23 10.12 16.00
CA PHE A 260 -4.99 9.99 14.56
C PHE A 260 -3.52 10.14 14.17
N LEU A 261 -2.70 10.79 14.99
CA LEU A 261 -1.26 10.96 14.74
C LEU A 261 -0.47 9.66 14.94
N TYR A 262 -1.10 8.62 15.48
CA TYR A 262 -0.43 7.39 15.88
C TYR A 262 -0.86 6.20 15.03
N THR A 263 0.12 5.36 14.67
CA THR A 263 -0.09 4.09 13.97
C THR A 263 0.14 2.91 14.92
N LEU A 264 -0.61 1.82 14.75
CA LEU A 264 -0.40 0.62 15.57
C LEU A 264 1.05 0.11 15.39
N GLY A 265 1.71 -0.21 16.49
CA GLY A 265 3.11 -0.60 16.57
C GLY A 265 4.14 0.53 16.54
N GLN A 266 3.71 1.79 16.41
CA GLN A 266 4.57 2.97 16.56
C GLN A 266 5.02 3.11 18.02
N ARG A 267 6.27 3.52 18.23
CA ARG A 267 6.76 3.90 19.56
C ARG A 267 6.11 5.23 19.96
N ALA A 268 5.45 5.27 21.12
CA ALA A 268 4.68 6.42 21.57
C ALA A 268 5.53 7.60 22.11
N ASN A 269 6.82 7.37 22.40
CA ASN A 269 7.78 8.37 22.90
C ASN A 269 7.24 9.21 24.07
N ILE A 270 6.71 8.54 25.09
CA ILE A 270 6.14 9.17 26.29
C ILE A 270 7.26 9.61 27.23
N GLY A 271 7.31 10.89 27.60
CA GLY A 271 8.32 11.44 28.51
C GLY A 271 8.26 10.80 29.91
N GLY A 272 9.42 10.63 30.55
CA GLY A 272 9.53 10.12 31.92
C GLY A 272 9.50 8.59 32.08
N LEU A 273 9.20 7.84 31.02
CA LEU A 273 9.23 6.37 31.04
C LEU A 273 10.58 5.83 30.59
N ARG A 274 11.13 4.86 31.34
CA ARG A 274 12.44 4.25 31.05
C ARG A 274 12.39 3.28 29.88
N GLU A 275 11.35 2.46 29.82
CA GLU A 275 11.17 1.45 28.78
C GLU A 275 10.38 2.01 27.59
N PRO A 276 10.57 1.48 26.37
CA PRO A 276 9.79 1.89 25.22
C PRO A 276 8.36 1.35 25.28
N TRP A 277 7.39 2.23 25.06
CA TRP A 277 5.97 1.91 24.93
C TRP A 277 5.50 2.02 23.49
N TYR A 278 4.66 1.08 23.07
CA TYR A 278 4.18 0.95 21.69
C TYR A 278 2.66 1.02 21.63
N VAL A 279 2.14 1.70 20.61
CA VAL A 279 0.70 1.85 20.37
C VAL A 279 0.09 0.51 19.96
N VAL A 280 -0.93 0.04 20.68
CA VAL A 280 -1.57 -1.28 20.45
C VAL A 280 -3.03 -1.19 20.04
N GLU A 281 -3.69 -0.10 20.41
CA GLU A 281 -5.09 0.18 20.11
C GLU A 281 -5.38 1.69 20.21
N LYS A 282 -6.44 2.15 19.53
CA LYS A 282 -6.87 3.55 19.52
C LYS A 282 -8.37 3.59 19.76
N ASP A 283 -8.80 4.42 20.70
CA ASP A 283 -10.21 4.70 20.95
C ASP A 283 -10.54 6.08 20.37
N SER A 284 -11.18 6.10 19.20
CA SER A 284 -11.59 7.35 18.55
C SER A 284 -12.76 8.05 19.26
N VAL A 285 -13.49 7.36 20.13
CA VAL A 285 -14.65 7.91 20.85
C VAL A 285 -14.17 8.72 22.04
N LYS A 286 -13.29 8.12 22.87
CA LYS A 286 -12.69 8.81 24.03
C LYS A 286 -11.50 9.69 23.65
N GLY A 287 -10.89 9.42 22.50
CA GLY A 287 -9.67 10.08 22.04
C GLY A 287 -8.39 9.52 22.65
N ASP A 288 -8.45 8.36 23.32
CA ASP A 288 -7.31 7.75 24.00
C ASP A 288 -6.52 6.80 23.09
N VAL A 289 -5.22 6.69 23.37
CA VAL A 289 -4.30 5.77 22.70
C VAL A 289 -3.79 4.75 23.70
N PHE A 290 -4.13 3.49 23.48
CA PHE A 290 -3.64 2.40 24.32
C PHE A 290 -2.24 1.99 23.91
N VAL A 291 -1.37 1.81 24.90
CA VAL A 291 0.03 1.47 24.73
C VAL A 291 0.42 0.25 25.58
N ALA A 292 1.42 -0.49 25.14
CA ALA A 292 2.00 -1.62 25.86
C ALA A 292 3.52 -1.51 25.95
N PRO A 293 4.16 -2.04 27.01
CA PRO A 293 5.61 -2.05 27.13
C PRO A 293 6.22 -3.11 26.21
N ARG A 294 7.45 -2.88 25.74
CA ARG A 294 8.25 -3.83 24.93
C ARG A 294 7.71 -4.11 23.51
N THR A 295 8.59 -4.60 22.64
CA THR A 295 8.30 -4.85 21.22
C THR A 295 7.55 -6.14 20.95
N ASP A 296 7.62 -7.08 21.89
CA ASP A 296 7.10 -8.45 21.84
C ASP A 296 5.76 -8.63 22.58
N HIS A 297 5.19 -7.55 23.12
CA HIS A 297 3.93 -7.62 23.86
C HIS A 297 2.79 -8.20 23.00
N PRO A 298 2.01 -9.18 23.51
CA PRO A 298 0.99 -9.90 22.75
C PRO A 298 -0.12 -9.00 22.17
N ALA A 299 -0.36 -7.82 22.74
CA ALA A 299 -1.36 -6.88 22.21
C ALA A 299 -0.96 -6.28 20.84
N LEU A 300 0.33 -6.39 20.46
CA LEU A 300 0.82 -5.98 19.14
C LEU A 300 0.52 -7.02 18.06
N TYR A 301 0.12 -8.24 18.41
CA TYR A 301 -0.01 -9.36 17.48
C TYR A 301 -1.47 -9.70 17.21
N ARG A 302 -1.81 -9.85 15.93
CA ARG A 302 -3.15 -10.22 15.44
C ARG A 302 -3.01 -11.16 14.25
N ASP A 303 -3.88 -12.14 14.12
CA ASP A 303 -3.89 -13.09 13.00
C ASP A 303 -5.07 -12.86 12.04
N LEU A 304 -6.13 -12.19 12.49
CA LEU A 304 -7.35 -11.99 11.72
C LEU A 304 -7.54 -10.53 11.32
N LEU A 305 -7.97 -10.30 10.07
CA LEU A 305 -8.46 -9.00 9.59
C LEU A 305 -9.55 -9.14 8.54
N ARG A 306 -10.29 -8.05 8.32
CA ARG A 306 -11.22 -7.90 7.21
C ARG A 306 -10.84 -6.71 6.34
N THR A 307 -10.86 -6.91 5.03
CA THR A 307 -10.62 -5.84 4.05
C THR A 307 -11.90 -5.17 3.58
N SER A 308 -11.76 -4.06 2.85
CA SER A 308 -12.75 -3.57 1.89
C SER A 308 -12.98 -4.59 0.78
N ARG A 309 -13.91 -4.30 -0.15
CA ARG A 309 -14.00 -5.06 -1.40
C ARG A 309 -12.60 -5.11 -2.03
N VAL A 310 -12.17 -6.31 -2.40
CA VAL A 310 -10.84 -6.54 -2.97
C VAL A 310 -10.84 -6.07 -4.42
N HIS A 311 -9.79 -5.33 -4.78
CA HIS A 311 -9.44 -5.10 -6.18
C HIS A 311 -8.57 -6.27 -6.64
N TRP A 312 -9.07 -7.05 -7.58
CA TRP A 312 -8.31 -8.13 -8.20
C TRP A 312 -7.66 -7.62 -9.48
N ILE A 313 -6.37 -7.93 -9.67
CA ILE A 313 -5.64 -7.54 -10.89
C ILE A 313 -6.32 -8.15 -12.13
N ALA A 314 -6.79 -9.38 -12.01
CA ALA A 314 -7.53 -10.09 -13.06
C ALA A 314 -9.00 -9.65 -13.22
N GLU A 315 -9.42 -8.52 -12.61
CA GLU A 315 -10.80 -8.03 -12.48
C GLU A 315 -11.75 -8.93 -11.66
N GLU A 316 -11.51 -10.25 -11.61
CA GLU A 316 -12.29 -11.23 -10.86
C GLU A 316 -11.44 -11.97 -9.82
N PRO A 317 -12.04 -12.48 -8.72
CA PRO A 317 -11.31 -13.30 -7.75
C PRO A 317 -10.79 -14.60 -8.38
N PRO A 318 -9.70 -15.19 -7.85
CA PRO A 318 -9.20 -16.48 -8.32
C PRO A 318 -10.29 -17.56 -8.30
N ALA A 319 -10.35 -18.41 -9.34
CA ALA A 319 -11.41 -19.41 -9.49
C ALA A 319 -11.56 -20.34 -8.27
N ALA A 320 -10.44 -20.73 -7.64
CA ALA A 320 -10.45 -21.53 -6.42
C ALA A 320 -11.15 -20.80 -5.26
N LEU A 321 -10.88 -19.51 -5.08
CA LEU A 321 -11.52 -18.68 -4.05
C LEU A 321 -13.03 -18.51 -4.31
N VAL A 322 -13.45 -18.42 -5.56
CA VAL A 322 -14.88 -18.31 -5.91
C VAL A 322 -15.61 -19.62 -5.64
N ARG A 323 -15.03 -20.74 -6.06
CA ARG A 323 -15.59 -22.09 -5.95
C ARG A 323 -15.67 -22.55 -4.50
N ASP A 324 -14.54 -22.50 -3.79
CA ASP A 324 -14.40 -23.11 -2.46
C ASP A 324 -14.71 -22.10 -1.33
N LYS A 325 -14.94 -20.82 -1.67
CA LYS A 325 -15.08 -19.68 -0.75
C LYS A 325 -13.87 -19.40 0.14
N MET A 326 -12.86 -20.26 0.07
CA MET A 326 -11.62 -20.14 0.81
C MET A 326 -10.44 -20.45 -0.10
N MET A 327 -9.28 -19.83 0.17
CA MET A 327 -8.07 -20.09 -0.60
C MET A 327 -6.82 -19.76 0.22
N GLU A 328 -5.86 -20.69 0.21
CA GLU A 328 -4.52 -20.45 0.74
C GLU A 328 -3.68 -19.60 -0.22
N CYS A 329 -3.09 -18.55 0.32
CA CYS A 329 -2.13 -17.70 -0.39
C CYS A 329 -1.17 -17.05 0.61
N HIS A 330 -0.38 -16.10 0.14
CA HIS A 330 0.41 -15.23 1.01
C HIS A 330 -0.16 -13.83 1.01
N PHE A 331 0.12 -13.06 2.06
CA PHE A 331 -0.15 -11.64 2.07
C PHE A 331 0.98 -10.84 2.71
N ARG A 332 1.00 -9.54 2.43
CA ARG A 332 1.76 -8.55 3.21
C ARG A 332 0.94 -7.26 3.31
N PHE A 333 1.18 -6.48 4.36
CA PHE A 333 0.50 -5.20 4.58
C PHE A 333 1.44 -4.01 4.76
N ARG A 334 2.75 -4.27 4.71
CA ARG A 334 3.80 -3.25 4.66
C ARG A 334 4.77 -3.62 3.55
N HIS A 335 5.27 -2.62 2.84
CA HIS A 335 6.34 -2.83 1.88
C HIS A 335 7.58 -3.41 2.58
N GLN A 336 8.31 -4.31 1.91
CA GLN A 336 9.47 -5.06 2.41
C GLN A 336 9.21 -6.01 3.59
N MET A 337 7.97 -6.13 4.08
CA MET A 337 7.62 -7.22 4.99
C MET A 337 7.66 -8.56 4.25
N ALA A 338 8.18 -9.60 4.91
CA ALA A 338 8.10 -10.97 4.41
C ALA A 338 6.65 -11.38 4.13
N LEU A 339 6.45 -12.16 3.07
CA LEU A 339 5.15 -12.74 2.76
C LEU A 339 4.72 -13.70 3.87
N VAL A 340 3.51 -13.49 4.39
CA VAL A 340 2.95 -14.31 5.46
C VAL A 340 1.92 -15.27 4.88
N PRO A 341 2.03 -16.59 5.13
CA PRO A 341 1.00 -17.55 4.75
C PRO A 341 -0.34 -17.21 5.41
N CYS A 342 -1.41 -17.24 4.63
CA CYS A 342 -2.77 -16.94 5.10
C CYS A 342 -3.85 -17.70 4.33
N VAL A 343 -5.01 -17.77 4.94
CA VAL A 343 -6.25 -18.23 4.30
C VAL A 343 -7.16 -17.03 4.07
N LEU A 344 -7.56 -16.83 2.81
CA LEU A 344 -8.62 -15.89 2.46
C LEU A 344 -9.97 -16.58 2.58
N THR A 345 -10.98 -15.87 3.11
CA THR A 345 -12.39 -16.29 3.07
C THR A 345 -13.20 -15.20 2.38
N LEU A 346 -13.85 -15.53 1.25
CA LEU A 346 -14.58 -14.58 0.42
C LEU A 346 -16.02 -14.38 0.89
N ASN A 347 -16.38 -13.13 1.16
CA ASN A 347 -17.76 -12.73 1.50
C ASN A 347 -18.54 -12.35 0.23
N GLN A 348 -19.88 -12.38 0.31
CA GLN A 348 -20.78 -12.04 -0.80
C GLN A 348 -20.62 -10.59 -1.31
N ASP A 349 -20.22 -9.66 -0.45
CA ASP A 349 -19.99 -8.25 -0.80
C ASP A 349 -18.66 -8.01 -1.55
N GLY A 350 -17.83 -9.05 -1.72
CA GLY A 350 -16.50 -8.99 -2.33
C GLY A 350 -15.39 -8.60 -1.34
N THR A 351 -15.70 -8.43 -0.05
CA THR A 351 -14.69 -8.32 1.01
C THR A 351 -14.09 -9.69 1.31
N VAL A 352 -12.89 -9.72 1.89
CA VAL A 352 -12.31 -10.97 2.39
C VAL A 352 -11.95 -10.85 3.87
N TRP A 353 -12.14 -11.96 4.58
CA TRP A 353 -11.41 -12.20 5.81
C TRP A 353 -10.05 -12.80 5.46
N VAL A 354 -9.00 -12.36 6.15
CA VAL A 354 -7.64 -12.87 6.02
C VAL A 354 -7.24 -13.41 7.37
N THR A 355 -7.00 -14.72 7.43
CA THR A 355 -6.50 -15.42 8.62
C THR A 355 -5.04 -15.79 8.37
N ALA A 356 -4.12 -15.08 8.99
CA ALA A 356 -2.70 -15.38 8.97
C ALA A 356 -2.43 -16.68 9.74
N VAL A 357 -1.57 -17.53 9.20
CA VAL A 357 -1.16 -18.79 9.87
C VAL A 357 -0.42 -18.49 11.19
N GLN A 358 0.27 -17.36 11.27
CA GLN A 358 0.91 -16.86 12.48
C GLN A 358 0.49 -15.41 12.72
N ALA A 359 0.28 -15.05 13.99
CA ALA A 359 -0.09 -13.70 14.36
C ALA A 359 0.98 -12.69 13.93
N VAL A 360 0.57 -11.64 13.23
CA VAL A 360 1.46 -10.62 12.68
C VAL A 360 1.49 -9.38 13.57
N ARG A 361 2.69 -8.83 13.72
CA ARG A 361 2.91 -7.63 14.56
C ARG A 361 2.41 -6.37 13.86
N ALA A 362 1.74 -5.50 14.61
CA ALA A 362 1.42 -4.12 14.23
C ALA A 362 0.55 -4.00 12.97
N LEU A 363 -0.39 -4.91 12.81
CA LEU A 363 -1.42 -4.84 11.78
C LEU A 363 -2.24 -3.56 11.96
N ALA A 364 -2.36 -2.73 10.92
CA ALA A 364 -2.96 -1.40 11.02
C ALA A 364 -4.12 -1.23 10.02
N THR A 365 -5.24 -0.69 10.49
CA THR A 365 -6.36 -0.28 9.63
C THR A 365 -5.95 0.88 8.73
N GLY A 366 -6.52 0.95 7.52
CA GLY A 366 -6.17 1.93 6.48
C GLY A 366 -5.03 1.50 5.56
N GLN A 367 -4.12 0.62 6.02
CA GLN A 367 -3.15 -0.03 5.14
C GLN A 367 -3.86 -1.02 4.21
N PHE A 368 -3.16 -1.52 3.19
CA PHE A 368 -3.70 -2.51 2.27
C PHE A 368 -3.15 -3.90 2.58
N ALA A 369 -4.00 -4.91 2.64
CA ALA A 369 -3.59 -6.30 2.57
C ALA A 369 -3.42 -6.68 1.09
N VAL A 370 -2.18 -6.95 0.67
CA VAL A 370 -1.83 -7.34 -0.71
C VAL A 370 -1.60 -8.84 -0.77
N PHE A 371 -2.26 -9.51 -1.71
CA PHE A 371 -2.33 -10.97 -1.81
C PHE A 371 -1.43 -11.49 -2.92
N TYR A 372 -0.75 -12.62 -2.66
CA TYR A 372 0.21 -13.23 -3.56
C TYR A 372 0.02 -14.75 -3.66
N LYS A 373 0.17 -15.30 -4.87
CA LYS A 373 0.28 -16.76 -5.10
C LYS A 373 1.49 -17.03 -5.99
N GLY A 374 2.53 -17.63 -5.39
CA GLY A 374 3.85 -17.67 -6.03
C GLY A 374 4.35 -16.24 -6.27
N ASP A 375 4.75 -15.94 -7.51
CA ASP A 375 5.21 -14.61 -7.93
C ASP A 375 4.09 -13.66 -8.34
N GLU A 376 2.85 -14.13 -8.42
CA GLU A 376 1.71 -13.33 -8.88
C GLU A 376 1.13 -12.49 -7.74
N CYS A 377 1.08 -11.18 -7.94
CA CYS A 377 0.27 -10.26 -7.14
C CYS A 377 -1.19 -10.35 -7.61
N LEU A 378 -2.04 -10.93 -6.77
CA LEU A 378 -3.45 -11.16 -7.08
C LEU A 378 -4.28 -9.87 -6.99
N GLY A 379 -3.84 -8.92 -6.16
CA GLY A 379 -4.55 -7.68 -5.88
C GLY A 379 -4.50 -7.30 -4.40
N SER A 380 -5.36 -6.37 -3.98
CA SER A 380 -5.39 -5.94 -2.58
C SER A 380 -6.73 -5.36 -2.13
N GLY A 381 -6.89 -5.28 -0.81
CA GLY A 381 -8.01 -4.59 -0.16
C GLY A 381 -7.54 -3.75 1.02
N LYS A 382 -8.16 -2.58 1.22
CA LYS A 382 -7.89 -1.70 2.37
C LYS A 382 -8.33 -2.40 3.65
N ILE A 383 -7.49 -2.50 4.67
CA ILE A 383 -7.78 -3.17 5.95
C ILE A 383 -8.76 -2.29 6.73
N LEU A 384 -9.98 -2.78 6.96
CA LEU A 384 -11.04 -2.01 7.61
C LEU A 384 -11.24 -2.41 9.07
N ARG A 385 -11.08 -3.69 9.39
CA ARG A 385 -11.26 -4.22 10.74
C ARG A 385 -10.18 -5.21 11.06
N LEU A 386 -9.78 -5.25 12.33
CA LEU A 386 -8.85 -6.23 12.86
C LEU A 386 -9.61 -7.16 13.80
N GLY A 387 -9.17 -8.42 13.88
CA GLY A 387 -9.59 -9.34 14.93
C GLY A 387 -9.02 -8.95 16.30
N PRO A 388 -9.38 -9.72 17.34
CA PRO A 388 -8.83 -9.54 18.68
C PRO A 388 -7.31 -9.70 18.65
N SER A 389 -6.61 -8.96 19.52
CA SER A 389 -5.18 -9.17 19.73
C SER A 389 -4.92 -10.49 20.44
N ALA A 390 -3.72 -11.05 20.30
CA ALA A 390 -3.31 -12.22 21.06
C ALA A 390 -3.46 -11.99 22.57
N TYR A 391 -3.24 -10.75 23.04
CA TYR A 391 -3.47 -10.36 24.42
C TYR A 391 -4.95 -10.42 24.84
N THR A 392 -5.85 -9.93 23.98
CA THR A 392 -7.30 -9.99 24.21
C THR A 392 -7.77 -11.45 24.30
N LEU A 393 -7.28 -12.31 23.40
CA LEU A 393 -7.58 -13.74 23.38
C LEU A 393 -7.07 -14.44 24.66
N GLN A 394 -5.83 -14.18 25.06
CA GLN A 394 -5.23 -14.73 26.29
C GLN A 394 -6.01 -14.30 27.55
N LYS A 395 -6.41 -13.03 27.65
CA LYS A 395 -7.26 -12.55 28.75
C LYS A 395 -8.62 -13.25 28.78
N GLY A 396 -9.23 -13.49 27.61
CA GLY A 396 -10.48 -14.24 27.50
C GLY A 396 -10.37 -15.69 27.96
N GLN A 397 -9.32 -16.39 27.54
CA GLN A 397 -9.04 -17.77 27.94
C GLN A 397 -8.82 -17.93 29.45
N ARG A 398 -8.07 -17.01 30.08
CA ARG A 398 -7.87 -17.01 31.53
C ARG A 398 -9.18 -16.82 32.30
N ARG A 399 -10.07 -15.94 31.83
CA ARG A 399 -11.38 -15.74 32.44
C ARG A 399 -12.29 -16.96 32.31
N ALA A 400 -12.25 -17.64 31.16
CA ALA A 400 -12.99 -18.89 30.95
C ALA A 400 -12.48 -20.02 31.86
N GLY A 401 -11.15 -20.17 32.01
CA GLY A 401 -10.55 -21.16 32.90
C GLY A 401 -10.90 -20.95 34.38
N MET A 402 -10.89 -19.71 34.87
CA MET A 402 -11.29 -19.40 36.24
C MET A 402 -12.77 -19.65 36.52
N ALA A 403 -13.64 -19.55 35.50
CA ALA A 403 -15.06 -19.86 35.66
C ALA A 403 -15.30 -21.37 35.78
N THR A 404 -14.52 -22.21 35.09
CA THR A 404 -14.63 -23.67 35.14
C THR A 404 -14.04 -24.31 36.39
N GLU A 405 -13.21 -23.60 37.16
CA GLU A 405 -12.60 -24.09 38.42
C GLU A 405 -13.33 -23.62 39.69
N SER A 406 -14.57 -23.14 39.56
CA SER A 406 -15.41 -22.91 40.74
C SER A 406 -15.87 -24.26 41.33
N PRO A 407 -15.80 -24.47 42.67
CA PRO A 407 -15.92 -25.80 43.26
C PRO A 407 -17.32 -26.37 43.04
N SER A 408 -17.41 -27.65 42.70
CA SER A 408 -18.63 -28.42 42.85
C SER A 408 -19.07 -28.40 44.31
N ASP A 409 -20.11 -27.62 44.61
CA ASP A 409 -20.93 -27.83 45.81
C ASP A 409 -21.58 -29.20 45.67
N SER A 410 -21.08 -30.16 46.44
CA SER A 410 -21.67 -31.48 46.63
C SER A 410 -23.02 -31.31 47.35
N PRO A 411 -24.13 -31.80 46.80
CA PRO A 411 -25.40 -31.79 47.51
C PRO A 411 -25.50 -33.03 48.41
N GLU A 412 -26.18 -32.85 49.55
CA GLU A 412 -26.93 -33.86 50.28
C GLU A 412 -26.17 -34.93 51.07
N ASP A 413 -26.15 -34.73 52.40
CA ASP A 413 -26.54 -35.77 53.35
C ASP A 413 -27.07 -35.11 54.63
N GLY A 414 -28.40 -35.02 54.74
CA GLY A 414 -29.10 -35.05 56.02
C GLY A 414 -29.82 -36.41 56.14
N PRO A 415 -30.48 -36.75 57.27
CA PRO A 415 -30.86 -35.89 58.39
C PRO A 415 -30.64 -36.55 59.78
N GLY A 416 -30.81 -35.79 60.87
CA GLY A 416 -31.08 -36.41 62.16
C GLY A 416 -30.88 -35.54 63.39
N LEU A 417 -32.02 -35.07 63.94
CA LEU A 417 -32.35 -34.98 65.38
C LEU A 417 -31.43 -34.07 66.24
N SER A 418 -31.90 -33.10 67.02
CA SER A 418 -33.19 -32.86 67.69
C SER A 418 -33.25 -31.40 68.19
N PRO A 419 -34.42 -30.89 68.64
CA PRO A 419 -34.68 -29.47 68.80
C PRO A 419 -34.69 -28.95 70.26
N LEU A 420 -34.51 -27.61 70.36
CA LEU A 420 -34.96 -26.68 71.41
C LEU A 420 -34.25 -26.67 72.78
N LEU A 421 -33.42 -25.62 72.95
CA LEU A 421 -33.53 -24.61 74.00
C LEU A 421 -33.33 -23.23 73.39
#